data_AF-A0A6J7SRN9-F1
#
_entry.id   AF-A0A6J7SRN9-F1
#
_cell.length_a   1.000
_cell.length_b   1.000
_cell.length_c   1.000
_cell.angle_alpha   90.00
_cell.angle_beta   90.00
_cell.angle_gamma   90.00
#
_symmetry.space_group_name_H-M   'P 1'
#
loop_
_entity.id
_entity.type
_entity.pdbx_description
1 polymer ?
#
loop_
_entity_poly.entity_id
_entity_poly.type
_entity_poly.pdbx_seq_one_letter_code
_entity_poly.pdbx_strand_id
1 'polypeptide(L)'
;MGGLNTLYALGENPTKFFTALSLSPHWPFAGNGLVEATIRSLPDPGQHKIWMSHGTKGLDAAYAPFQMYADELLRARGYKNHDFISKVYNRSGHNERSWAKYLDQPMRFWLAS
;
A
#
# COMPACT_ATOMS: atom_id res chain seq x y z
N MET A 1 -5.02 -4.03 -9.79
CA MET A 1 -5.87 -4.86 -8.89
C MET A 1 -5.09 -5.60 -7.82
N GLY A 2 -3.95 -6.23 -8.13
CA GLY A 2 -3.16 -7.00 -7.13
C GLY A 2 -2.92 -6.26 -5.81
N GLY A 3 -2.52 -4.99 -5.85
CA GLY A 3 -2.31 -4.19 -4.63
C GLY A 3 -3.54 -4.08 -3.71
N LEU A 4 -4.75 -3.96 -4.25
CA LEU A 4 -5.97 -3.95 -3.43
C LEU A 4 -6.25 -5.33 -2.83
N ASN A 5 -6.11 -6.39 -3.63
CA ASN A 5 -6.31 -7.76 -3.15
C ASN A 5 -5.31 -8.12 -2.04
N THR A 6 -4.08 -7.61 -2.11
CA THR A 6 -3.07 -7.79 -1.05
C THR A 6 -3.50 -7.15 0.27
N LEU A 7 -4.05 -5.93 0.24
CA LEU A 7 -4.57 -5.26 1.44
C LEU A 7 -5.81 -5.95 1.98
N TYR A 8 -6.72 -6.35 1.09
CA TYR A 8 -7.91 -7.13 1.44
C TYR A 8 -7.55 -8.45 2.13
N ALA A 9 -6.61 -9.21 1.56
CA ALA A 9 -6.18 -10.48 2.14
C ALA A 9 -5.60 -10.32 3.55
N LEU A 10 -4.86 -9.24 3.80
CA LEU A 10 -4.34 -8.91 5.13
C LEU A 10 -5.48 -8.60 6.12
N GLY A 11 -6.45 -7.78 5.73
CA GLY A 11 -7.59 -7.44 6.59
C GLY A 11 -8.47 -8.64 6.93
N GLU A 12 -8.71 -9.52 5.95
CA GLU A 12 -9.55 -10.71 6.14
C GLU A 12 -8.84 -11.85 6.88
N ASN A 13 -7.51 -11.95 6.78
CA ASN A 13 -6.73 -13.05 7.35
C ASN A 13 -5.47 -12.58 8.10
N PRO A 14 -5.60 -11.71 9.13
CA PRO A 14 -4.46 -11.11 9.82
C PRO A 14 -3.64 -12.12 10.63
N THR A 15 -4.19 -13.31 10.93
CA THR A 15 -3.45 -14.38 11.63
C THR A 15 -2.62 -15.26 10.68
N LYS A 16 -2.83 -15.13 9.37
CA LYS A 16 -2.09 -15.88 8.33
C LYS A 16 -1.11 -15.00 7.58
N PHE A 17 -1.48 -13.74 7.32
CA PHE A 17 -0.64 -12.78 6.63
C PHE A 17 -0.17 -11.71 7.61
N PHE A 18 1.15 -11.59 7.77
CA PHE A 18 1.79 -10.58 8.64
C PHE A 18 2.40 -9.42 7.86
N THR A 19 2.38 -9.48 6.53
CA THR A 19 2.93 -8.43 5.68
C THR A 19 2.13 -8.28 4.39
N ALA A 20 1.80 -7.04 4.03
CA ALA A 20 1.15 -6.68 2.77
C ALA A 20 2.07 -5.77 1.95
N LEU A 21 2.53 -6.27 0.79
CA LEU A 21 3.34 -5.49 -0.17
C LEU A 21 2.47 -5.05 -1.35
N SER A 22 1.78 -3.93 -1.17
CA SER A 22 0.81 -3.40 -2.14
C SER A 22 1.47 -2.44 -3.12
N LEU A 23 1.62 -2.88 -4.37
CA LEU A 23 2.15 -2.06 -5.46
C LEU A 23 0.99 -1.57 -6.35
N SER A 24 0.94 -0.26 -6.57
CA SER A 24 -0.10 0.47 -7.30
C SER A 24 -1.52 0.02 -6.92
N PRO A 25 -1.93 0.12 -5.63
CA PRO A 25 -3.31 -0.14 -5.24
C PRO A 25 -4.26 0.75 -6.05
N HIS A 26 -5.24 0.13 -6.71
CA HIS A 26 -6.08 0.77 -7.72
C HIS A 26 -7.22 1.59 -7.09
N TRP A 27 -6.88 2.54 -6.22
CA TRP A 27 -7.84 3.37 -5.49
C TRP A 27 -8.89 4.07 -6.35
N PRO A 28 -8.59 4.58 -7.56
CA PRO A 28 -9.60 5.25 -8.38
C PRO A 28 -10.83 4.40 -8.72
N PHE A 29 -10.77 3.07 -8.54
CA PHE A 29 -11.90 2.16 -8.72
C PHE A 29 -13.17 2.61 -7.97
N ALA A 30 -13.02 3.04 -6.71
CA ALA A 30 -14.13 3.51 -5.88
C ALA A 30 -13.74 4.68 -4.94
N GLY A 31 -12.59 5.31 -5.21
CA GLY A 31 -12.15 6.55 -4.56
C GLY A 31 -12.04 6.45 -3.03
N ASN A 32 -12.38 7.54 -2.35
CA ASN A 32 -12.21 7.65 -0.89
C ASN A 32 -13.03 6.61 -0.12
N GLY A 33 -14.22 6.24 -0.59
CA GLY A 33 -15.03 5.20 0.08
C GLY A 33 -14.33 3.84 0.13
N LEU A 34 -13.60 3.48 -0.95
CA LEU A 34 -12.78 2.27 -0.95
C LEU A 34 -11.54 2.41 -0.06
N VAL A 35 -10.91 3.59 -0.06
CA VAL A 35 -9.77 3.87 0.83
C VAL A 35 -10.20 3.69 2.28
N GLU A 36 -11.26 4.36 2.72
CA GLU A 36 -11.80 4.26 4.09
C GLU A 36 -12.15 2.83 4.47
N ALA A 37 -12.90 2.12 3.61
CA ALA A 37 -13.30 0.74 3.86
C ALA A 37 -12.08 -0.18 4.00
N THR A 38 -11.10 -0.01 3.11
CA THR A 38 -9.87 -0.81 3.13
C THR A 38 -9.04 -0.51 4.36
N ILE A 39 -8.77 0.77 4.65
CA ILE A 39 -7.94 1.13 5.82
C ILE A 39 -8.61 0.70 7.12
N ARG A 40 -9.94 0.79 7.23
CA ARG A 40 -10.67 0.33 8.42
C ARG A 40 -10.57 -1.17 8.65
N SER A 41 -10.46 -1.99 7.59
CA SER A 41 -10.38 -3.46 7.73
C SER A 41 -8.98 -3.97 8.07
N LEU A 42 -7.94 -3.14 7.93
CA LEU A 42 -6.57 -3.55 8.25
C LEU A 42 -6.37 -3.77 9.76
N PRO A 43 -5.47 -4.68 10.17
CA PRO A 43 -5.17 -4.94 11.57
C PRO A 43 -4.60 -3.70 12.29
N ASP A 44 -4.44 -3.79 13.61
CA ASP A 44 -3.81 -2.74 14.39
C ASP A 44 -2.28 -2.70 14.17
N PRO A 45 -1.64 -1.53 14.35
CA PRO A 45 -0.20 -1.38 14.16
C PRO A 45 0.63 -2.27 15.10
N GLY A 46 1.91 -2.46 14.73
CA GLY A 46 2.92 -3.12 15.56
C GLY A 46 3.15 -4.62 15.32
N GLN A 47 2.15 -5.37 14.83
CA GLN A 47 2.32 -6.81 14.50
C GLN A 47 2.34 -7.10 13.00
N HIS A 48 1.88 -6.15 12.18
CA HIS A 48 1.74 -6.29 10.74
C HIS A 48 2.51 -5.21 10.01
N LYS A 49 3.15 -5.59 8.91
CA LYS A 49 3.87 -4.66 8.05
C LYS A 49 3.09 -4.35 6.80
N ILE A 50 2.96 -3.08 6.46
CA ILE A 50 2.23 -2.63 5.28
C ILE A 50 3.16 -1.76 4.43
N TRP A 51 3.29 -2.13 3.17
CA TRP A 51 3.94 -1.32 2.16
C TRP A 51 2.91 -0.92 1.13
N MET A 52 2.87 0.38 0.82
CA MET A 52 2.15 0.90 -0.33
C MET A 52 3.10 1.69 -1.22
N SER A 53 2.92 1.59 -2.54
CA SER A 53 3.63 2.48 -3.45
C SER A 53 2.92 2.65 -4.77
N HIS A 54 3.13 3.77 -5.44
CA HIS A 54 2.63 4.02 -6.79
C HIS A 54 3.59 4.89 -7.61
N GLY A 55 3.43 4.86 -8.94
CA GLY A 55 4.13 5.73 -9.87
C GLY A 55 3.47 7.11 -10.04
N THR A 56 3.97 7.89 -10.99
CA THR A 56 3.41 9.22 -11.33
C THR A 56 3.03 9.36 -12.80
N LYS A 57 3.07 8.28 -13.58
CA LYS A 57 2.79 8.26 -15.02
C LYS A 57 1.73 7.23 -15.38
N GLY A 58 1.09 7.45 -16.53
CA GLY A 58 0.03 6.57 -17.03
C GLY A 58 -1.13 6.52 -16.03
N LEU A 59 -1.64 5.33 -15.75
CA LEU A 59 -2.76 5.15 -14.82
C LEU A 59 -2.44 5.64 -13.40
N ASP A 60 -1.20 5.48 -12.93
CA ASP A 60 -0.81 5.85 -11.56
C ASP A 60 -0.81 7.38 -11.32
N ALA A 61 -0.85 8.19 -12.37
CA ALA A 61 -0.88 9.65 -12.25
C ALA A 61 -2.08 10.16 -11.42
N ALA A 62 -3.18 9.40 -11.41
CA ALA A 62 -4.38 9.76 -10.64
C ALA A 62 -4.36 9.26 -9.18
N TYR A 63 -3.33 8.51 -8.74
CA TYR A 63 -3.42 7.77 -7.47
C TYR A 63 -2.99 8.60 -6.27
N ALA A 64 -2.17 9.64 -6.49
CA ALA A 64 -1.61 10.48 -5.43
C ALA A 64 -2.63 10.99 -4.40
N PRO A 65 -3.77 11.61 -4.77
CA PRO A 65 -4.73 12.10 -3.76
C PRO A 65 -5.30 10.98 -2.89
N PHE A 66 -5.58 9.81 -3.48
CA PHE A 66 -6.10 8.66 -2.73
C PHE A 66 -5.04 8.00 -1.86
N GLN A 67 -3.81 7.89 -2.36
CA GLN A 67 -2.71 7.34 -1.56
C GLN A 67 -2.40 8.26 -0.38
N MET A 68 -2.35 9.57 -0.57
CA MET A 68 -2.13 10.53 0.52
C MET A 68 -3.22 10.40 1.59
N TYR A 69 -4.48 10.21 1.18
CA TYR A 69 -5.58 10.00 2.11
C TYR A 69 -5.46 8.65 2.85
N ALA A 70 -5.09 7.57 2.16
CA ALA A 70 -4.81 6.27 2.78
C ALA A 70 -3.68 6.36 3.81
N ASP A 71 -2.62 7.11 3.47
CA ASP A 71 -1.46 7.35 4.32
C ASP A 71 -1.89 8.10 5.59
N GLU A 72 -2.69 9.16 5.46
CA GLU A 72 -3.24 9.93 6.58
C GLU A 72 -4.02 9.03 7.55
N LEU A 73 -4.95 8.22 7.03
CA LEU A 73 -5.77 7.33 7.85
C LEU A 73 -4.95 6.28 8.60
N LEU A 74 -3.94 5.68 7.96
CA LEU A 74 -3.06 4.72 8.63
C LEU A 74 -2.21 5.39 9.71
N ARG A 75 -1.66 6.59 9.44
CA ARG A 75 -0.91 7.36 10.44
C ARG A 75 -1.80 7.75 11.62
N ALA A 76 -3.05 8.15 11.37
CA ALA A 76 -4.03 8.45 12.42
C ALA A 76 -4.36 7.22 13.28
N ARG A 77 -4.32 6.01 12.71
CA ARG A 77 -4.45 4.74 13.44
C ARG A 77 -3.21 4.34 14.25
N GLY A 78 -2.10 5.09 14.16
CA GLY A 78 -0.89 4.87 14.94
C GLY A 78 0.22 4.10 14.24
N TYR A 79 0.08 3.80 12.95
CA TYR A 79 1.15 3.19 12.15
C TYR A 79 2.36 4.13 12.02
N LYS A 80 3.55 3.58 12.20
CA LYS A 80 4.86 4.27 12.18
C LYS A 80 5.73 3.73 11.04
N ASN A 81 6.99 4.15 10.97
CA ASN A 81 7.87 3.76 9.87
C ASN A 81 8.33 2.30 9.92
N HIS A 82 8.20 1.62 11.07
CA HIS A 82 8.61 0.22 11.21
C HIS A 82 7.54 -0.77 10.72
N ASP A 83 6.26 -0.36 10.73
CA ASP A 83 5.09 -1.17 10.35
C ASP A 83 4.34 -0.59 9.14
N PHE A 84 4.63 0.64 8.71
CA PHE A 84 4.05 1.22 7.50
C PHE A 84 5.02 2.10 6.71
N ILE A 85 5.18 1.80 5.42
CA ILE A 85 5.88 2.63 4.44
C ILE A 85 4.98 2.90 3.24
N SER A 86 4.92 4.17 2.84
CA SER A 86 4.32 4.63 1.58
C SER A 86 5.41 5.28 0.71
N LYS A 87 5.49 4.92 -0.58
CA LYS A 87 6.47 5.47 -1.54
C LYS A 87 5.81 5.94 -2.83
N VAL A 88 6.29 7.08 -3.33
CA VAL A 88 5.95 7.59 -4.66
C VAL A 88 7.17 7.49 -5.57
N TYR A 89 7.01 6.84 -6.72
CA TYR A 89 8.07 6.67 -7.70
C TYR A 89 7.89 7.59 -8.91
N ASN A 90 8.68 8.66 -8.93
CA ASN A 90 8.67 9.64 -10.01
C ASN A 90 8.98 8.99 -11.37
N ARG A 91 8.20 9.36 -12.38
CA ARG A 91 8.32 8.90 -13.77
C ARG A 91 8.04 7.41 -13.99
N SER A 92 7.55 6.70 -12.98
CA SER A 92 7.13 5.30 -13.07
C SER A 92 5.64 5.18 -13.37
N GLY A 93 5.24 4.10 -14.04
CA GLY A 93 3.84 3.88 -14.43
C GLY A 93 3.30 2.53 -13.97
N HIS A 94 2.09 2.21 -14.41
CA HIS A 94 1.36 1.00 -14.01
C HIS A 94 1.78 -0.21 -14.86
N ASN A 95 2.99 -0.75 -14.64
CA ASN A 95 3.50 -1.91 -15.35
C ASN A 95 4.60 -2.65 -14.57
N GLU A 96 4.84 -3.90 -14.96
CA GLU A 96 5.77 -4.85 -14.34
C GLU A 96 7.20 -4.34 -14.35
N ARG A 97 7.63 -3.66 -15.43
CA ARG A 97 8.96 -3.07 -15.51
C ARG A 97 9.16 -2.01 -14.42
N SER A 98 8.14 -1.18 -14.17
CA SER A 98 8.19 -0.16 -13.13
C SER A 98 8.20 -0.77 -11.73
N TRP A 99 7.40 -1.80 -11.49
CA TRP A 99 7.38 -2.51 -10.21
C TRP A 99 8.68 -3.25 -9.93
N ALA A 100 9.21 -3.99 -10.91
CA ALA A 100 10.46 -4.72 -10.80
C ALA A 100 11.65 -3.82 -10.45
N LYS A 101 11.69 -2.59 -10.99
CA LYS A 101 12.76 -1.62 -10.74
C LYS A 101 12.95 -1.27 -9.27
N TYR A 102 11.89 -1.30 -8.47
CA TYR A 102 11.96 -0.93 -7.05
C TYR A 102 11.57 -2.08 -6.12
N LEU A 103 11.45 -3.30 -6.64
CA LEU A 103 11.00 -4.46 -5.87
C LEU A 103 11.92 -4.78 -4.70
N ASP A 104 13.19 -4.40 -4.77
CA ASP A 104 14.14 -4.57 -3.69
C ASP A 104 13.74 -3.80 -2.41
N GLN A 105 13.07 -2.65 -2.53
CA GLN A 105 12.68 -1.82 -1.40
C GLN A 105 11.57 -2.45 -0.51
N PRO A 106 10.39 -2.84 -1.04
CA PRO A 106 9.37 -3.54 -0.25
C PRO A 106 9.89 -4.87 0.29
N MET A 107 10.78 -5.57 -0.44
CA MET A 107 11.41 -6.80 0.04
C MET A 107 12.33 -6.54 1.24
N ARG A 108 13.15 -5.49 1.21
CA ARG A 108 13.97 -5.08 2.36
C ARG A 108 13.12 -4.70 3.56
N PHE A 109 12.03 -3.98 3.36
CA PHE A 109 11.10 -3.62 4.43
C PHE A 109 10.47 -4.85 5.08
N TRP A 110 10.02 -5.81 4.26
CA TRP A 110 9.47 -7.08 4.75
C TRP A 110 10.49 -7.83 5.62
N LEU A 111 11.70 -8.02 5.09
CA LEU A 111 12.74 -8.85 5.69
C LEU A 111 13.55 -8.17 6.81
N ALA A 112 13.41 -6.85 6.99
CA ALA A 112 14.04 -6.15 8.11
C ALA A 112 13.51 -6.68 9.45
N SER A 113 14.40 -6.92 10.41
CA SER A 113 14.02 -7.32 11.77
C SER A 113 13.41 -6.18 12.56
#